data_AF-A0A1M3FDH8-F1
#
_entry.id   AF-A0A1M3FDH8-F1
#
_cell.length_a   1.000
_cell.length_b   1.000
_cell.length_c   1.000
_cell.angle_alpha   90.00
_cell.angle_beta   90.00
_cell.angle_gamma   90.00
#
_symmetry.space_group_name_H-M   'P 1'
#
loop_
_entity.id
_entity.type
_entity.pdbx_description
1 polymer ?
#
loop_
_entity_poly.entity_id
_entity_poly.type
_entity_poly.pdbx_seq_one_letter_code
_entity_poly.pdbx_strand_id
1 'polypeptide(L)'
;MPTFPAPAPITTVLDQVAGSVHVVASDRDDVVVTVLPANPGKSADAHMAQETIVDFANGILTVGNDRSLKNLVIGPKGAVAVTIELPTGSSLSGKIAFGALDTEGALGAVDVTLSAGNARVGAADRLTVNASAGSIVAGRVAGPAELKASAGSVRIREIAGDATIRSANGHTTVSVVTGSLTVSGAHGDIIVGRVAGSLVAKTSYGNVRVENAESGSVRLTTSYGSVEVGVPEGTAALLDLQSKSGAIRNRLQPVAGPVGDESTAEIHASTGYGDVIVRRPEPFIA
;
A
#
# COMPACT_ATOMS: atom_id res chain seq x y z
N MET A 1 21.44 14.52 -18.29
CA MET A 1 20.54 13.35 -18.39
C MET A 1 21.40 12.15 -18.74
N PRO A 2 21.87 11.37 -17.76
CA PRO A 2 22.58 10.12 -18.02
C PRO A 2 21.66 9.06 -18.63
N THR A 3 22.19 8.30 -19.57
CA THR A 3 21.52 7.17 -20.22
C THR A 3 22.45 5.96 -20.22
N PHE A 4 21.93 4.79 -19.84
CA PHE A 4 22.69 3.56 -19.73
C PHE A 4 21.99 2.40 -20.42
N PRO A 5 22.71 1.49 -21.11
CA PRO A 5 22.11 0.28 -21.66
C PRO A 5 21.67 -0.68 -20.54
N ALA A 6 20.47 -1.21 -20.65
CA ALA A 6 19.84 -2.11 -19.69
C ALA A 6 18.90 -3.11 -20.42
N PRO A 7 19.45 -4.11 -21.14
CA PRO A 7 18.66 -5.07 -21.89
C PRO A 7 17.85 -6.04 -21.01
N ALA A 8 17.99 -5.95 -19.69
CA ALA A 8 17.29 -6.74 -18.70
C ALA A 8 16.91 -5.85 -17.49
N PRO A 9 15.91 -6.24 -16.70
CA PRO A 9 15.53 -5.51 -15.48
C PRO A 9 16.71 -5.23 -14.54
N ILE A 10 16.77 -4.02 -14.00
CA ILE A 10 17.85 -3.55 -13.13
C ILE A 10 17.39 -3.41 -11.68
N THR A 11 18.32 -3.12 -10.77
CA THR A 11 18.03 -2.67 -9.41
C THR A 11 18.37 -1.19 -9.26
N THR A 12 17.42 -0.41 -8.77
CA THR A 12 17.63 1.00 -8.42
C THR A 12 17.76 1.14 -6.91
N VAL A 13 18.80 1.83 -6.46
CA VAL A 13 19.03 2.19 -5.06
C VAL A 13 18.94 3.71 -4.92
N LEU A 14 18.00 4.18 -4.11
CA LEU A 14 17.75 5.60 -3.87
C LEU A 14 18.17 6.02 -2.47
N ASP A 15 18.84 7.15 -2.40
CA ASP A 15 19.01 7.90 -1.16
C ASP A 15 18.68 9.38 -1.38
N GLN A 16 17.40 9.71 -1.22
CA GLN A 16 16.89 11.05 -1.44
C GLN A 16 16.59 11.76 -0.13
N VAL A 17 17.21 12.92 0.05
CA VAL A 17 16.98 13.75 1.24
C VAL A 17 15.67 14.52 1.10
N ALA A 18 15.48 15.25 -0.01
CA ALA A 18 14.28 16.04 -0.22
C ALA A 18 13.86 16.15 -1.69
N GLY A 19 12.55 16.12 -1.94
CA GLY A 19 11.94 16.34 -3.26
C GLY A 19 11.20 15.11 -3.80
N SER A 20 10.87 15.09 -5.09
CA SER A 20 10.08 14.00 -5.70
C SER A 20 10.95 12.98 -6.42
N VAL A 21 10.50 11.73 -6.38
CA VAL A 21 11.01 10.64 -7.21
C VAL A 21 9.87 10.15 -8.07
N HIS A 22 10.07 10.13 -9.38
CA HIS A 22 9.17 9.51 -10.34
C HIS A 22 9.89 8.35 -11.03
N VAL A 23 9.31 7.15 -10.98
CA VAL A 23 9.87 5.96 -11.63
C VAL A 23 8.88 5.46 -12.68
N VAL A 24 9.32 5.35 -13.92
CA VAL A 24 8.52 4.86 -15.05
C VAL A 24 9.11 3.55 -15.54
N ALA A 25 8.36 2.46 -15.33
CA ALA A 25 8.68 1.14 -15.84
C ALA A 25 7.93 0.88 -17.15
N SER A 26 8.67 0.70 -18.25
CA SER A 26 8.09 0.47 -19.58
C SER A 26 8.83 -0.63 -20.35
N ASP A 27 8.34 -0.96 -21.54
CA ASP A 27 9.08 -1.83 -22.47
C ASP A 27 10.22 -1.00 -23.10
N ARG A 28 11.43 -1.14 -22.55
CA ARG A 28 12.64 -0.42 -22.94
C ARG A 28 13.87 -1.25 -22.57
N ASP A 29 14.97 -0.98 -23.24
CA ASP A 29 16.27 -1.65 -23.06
C ASP A 29 17.36 -0.71 -22.56
N ASP A 30 16.96 0.46 -22.04
CA ASP A 30 17.83 1.47 -21.47
C ASP A 30 17.27 2.00 -20.13
N VAL A 31 18.14 2.70 -19.41
CA VAL A 31 17.82 3.44 -18.19
C VAL A 31 18.16 4.90 -18.42
N VAL A 32 17.19 5.78 -18.21
CA VAL A 32 17.35 7.23 -18.34
C VAL A 32 17.09 7.88 -16.99
N VAL A 33 18.02 8.73 -16.56
CA VAL A 33 17.88 9.47 -15.30
C VAL A 33 17.89 10.97 -15.58
N THR A 34 16.85 11.64 -15.10
CA THR A 34 16.73 13.08 -15.14
C THR A 34 16.70 13.62 -13.72
N VAL A 35 17.69 14.45 -13.39
CA VAL A 35 17.77 15.15 -12.10
C VAL A 35 17.61 16.64 -12.36
N LEU A 36 16.58 17.23 -11.76
CA LEU A 36 16.29 18.66 -11.85
C LEU A 36 16.17 19.26 -10.45
N PRO A 37 16.48 20.54 -10.25
CA PRO A 37 16.12 21.23 -9.02
C PRO A 37 14.60 21.26 -8.86
N ALA A 38 14.10 21.02 -7.65
CA ALA A 38 12.67 21.13 -7.37
C ALA A 38 12.14 22.55 -7.66
N ASN A 39 12.94 23.58 -7.34
CA ASN A 39 12.72 24.96 -7.77
C ASN A 39 14.01 25.55 -8.40
N PRO A 40 14.04 25.79 -9.72
CA PRO A 40 15.20 26.36 -10.40
C PRO A 40 15.62 27.76 -9.90
N GLY A 41 14.68 28.54 -9.35
CA GLY A 41 14.95 29.87 -8.79
C GLY A 41 15.61 29.83 -7.41
N LYS A 42 15.72 28.66 -6.77
CA LYS A 42 16.33 28.49 -5.45
C LYS A 42 17.72 27.90 -5.62
N SER A 43 18.74 28.71 -5.33
CA SER A 43 20.16 28.34 -5.49
C SER A 43 20.52 27.03 -4.80
N ALA A 44 19.92 26.74 -3.65
CA ALA A 44 20.18 25.52 -2.92
C ALA A 44 19.58 24.26 -3.56
N ASP A 45 18.45 24.37 -4.28
CA ASP A 45 17.88 23.26 -5.06
C ASP A 45 18.74 23.03 -6.31
N ALA A 46 19.16 24.11 -6.98
CA ALA A 46 20.07 24.06 -8.12
C ALA A 46 21.41 23.39 -7.76
N HIS A 47 21.98 23.75 -6.62
CA HIS A 47 23.21 23.15 -6.11
C HIS A 47 23.01 21.67 -5.78
N MET A 48 21.92 21.30 -5.10
CA MET A 48 21.65 19.89 -4.78
C MET A 48 21.47 19.03 -6.05
N ALA A 49 20.81 19.55 -7.08
CA ALA A 49 20.66 18.85 -8.36
C ALA A 49 22.00 18.62 -9.05
N GLN A 50 22.95 19.55 -8.94
CA GLN A 50 24.30 19.43 -9.49
C GLN A 50 25.18 18.44 -8.72
N GLU A 51 24.98 18.31 -7.41
CA GLU A 51 25.74 17.39 -6.55
C GLU A 51 25.15 15.97 -6.50
N THR A 52 23.96 15.77 -7.07
CA THR A 52 23.33 14.44 -7.11
C THR A 52 24.16 13.49 -7.99
N ILE A 53 24.60 12.40 -7.38
CA ILE A 53 25.36 11.34 -8.03
C ILE A 53 24.38 10.36 -8.66
N VAL A 54 24.63 10.06 -9.94
CA VAL A 54 23.95 9.01 -10.69
C VAL A 54 25.04 8.07 -11.19
N ASP A 55 25.08 6.86 -10.66
CA ASP A 55 26.04 5.82 -11.05
C ASP A 55 25.30 4.56 -11.50
N PHE A 56 25.83 3.88 -12.50
CA PHE A 56 25.27 2.62 -12.99
C PHE A 56 26.38 1.62 -13.26
N ALA A 57 26.39 0.56 -12.44
CA ALA A 57 27.38 -0.50 -12.55
C ALA A 57 26.74 -1.84 -12.24
N ASN A 58 27.07 -2.87 -13.05
CA ASN A 58 26.64 -4.25 -12.83
C ASN A 58 25.12 -4.43 -12.66
N GLY A 59 24.31 -3.66 -13.41
CA GLY A 59 22.84 -3.71 -13.32
C GLY A 59 22.26 -3.02 -12.08
N ILE A 60 23.06 -2.25 -11.34
CA ILE A 60 22.64 -1.46 -10.18
C ILE A 60 22.76 0.02 -10.52
N LEU A 61 21.62 0.71 -10.55
CA LEU A 61 21.54 2.16 -10.62
C LEU A 61 21.54 2.72 -9.19
N THR A 62 22.48 3.60 -8.86
CA THR A 62 22.48 4.34 -7.60
C THR A 62 22.18 5.80 -7.89
N VAL A 63 21.17 6.37 -7.21
CA VAL A 63 20.83 7.79 -7.28
C VAL A 63 20.75 8.36 -5.88
N GLY A 64 21.58 9.36 -5.58
CA GLY A 64 21.60 10.01 -4.28
C GLY A 64 22.71 11.05 -4.15
N ASN A 65 22.84 11.64 -2.97
CA ASN A 65 23.90 12.61 -2.67
C ASN A 65 25.01 11.94 -1.84
N ASP A 66 26.26 12.38 -2.02
CA ASP A 66 27.36 11.97 -1.14
C ASP A 66 27.09 12.43 0.31
N ARG A 67 26.93 11.46 1.22
CA ARG A 67 26.77 11.68 2.65
C ARG A 67 28.12 11.79 3.37
N SER A 68 29.04 12.60 2.87
CA SER A 68 30.19 13.01 3.67
C SER A 68 29.71 13.62 5.00
N LEU A 69 30.34 13.22 6.12
CA LEU A 69 30.02 13.70 7.49
C LEU A 69 29.94 15.23 7.60
N LYS A 70 30.55 15.98 6.68
CA LYS A 70 30.49 17.44 6.59
C LYS A 70 29.09 17.99 6.24
N ASN A 71 28.28 17.24 5.48
CA ASN A 71 26.97 17.68 4.99
C ASN A 71 25.80 17.32 5.94
N LEU A 72 26.06 16.54 7.01
CA LEU A 72 25.03 16.09 7.95
C LEU A 72 24.68 17.12 9.05
N VAL A 73 25.55 18.12 9.26
CA VAL A 73 25.46 19.10 10.36
C VAL A 73 24.61 20.32 10.00
N ILE A 74 24.39 20.57 8.72
CA ILE A 74 23.59 21.69 8.22
C ILE A 74 22.45 21.07 7.42
N GLY A 75 21.21 21.18 7.90
CA GLY A 75 20.03 20.50 7.34
C GLY A 75 19.83 20.71 5.82
N PRO A 76 18.85 20.00 5.21
CA PRO A 76 18.69 19.97 3.76
C PRO A 76 18.47 21.38 3.23
N LYS A 77 19.42 21.92 2.45
CA LYS A 77 19.26 23.25 1.85
C LYS A 77 18.47 23.20 0.54
N GLY A 78 18.48 22.06 -0.14
CA GLY A 78 17.88 21.86 -1.46
C GLY A 78 16.82 20.76 -1.50
N ALA A 79 16.07 20.71 -2.60
CA ALA A 79 15.24 19.59 -3.00
C ALA A 79 15.41 19.32 -4.50
N VAL A 80 15.28 18.05 -4.90
CA VAL A 80 15.44 17.61 -6.30
C VAL A 80 14.23 16.84 -6.79
N ALA A 81 13.91 17.00 -8.07
CA ALA A 81 12.98 16.16 -8.80
C ALA A 81 13.80 15.16 -9.61
N VAL A 82 13.71 13.88 -9.24
CA VAL A 82 14.39 12.77 -9.91
C VAL A 82 13.34 12.00 -10.71
N THR A 83 13.58 11.84 -12.02
CA THR A 83 12.81 10.95 -12.88
C THR A 83 13.72 9.81 -13.35
N ILE A 84 13.28 8.58 -13.16
CA ILE A 84 14.00 7.37 -13.55
C ILE A 84 13.09 6.57 -14.47
N GLU A 85 13.58 6.34 -15.66
CA GLU A 85 12.92 5.62 -16.72
C GLU A 85 13.68 4.31 -16.91
N LEU A 86 13.05 3.16 -16.70
CA LEU A 86 13.75 1.87 -16.63
C LEU A 86 12.90 0.69 -17.19
N PRO A 87 13.52 -0.47 -17.49
CA PRO A 87 12.80 -1.64 -18.00
C PRO A 87 11.75 -2.18 -17.01
N THR A 88 10.62 -2.64 -17.53
CA THR A 88 9.58 -3.34 -16.75
C THR A 88 10.15 -4.50 -15.96
N GLY A 89 9.67 -4.69 -14.72
CA GLY A 89 10.18 -5.71 -13.80
C GLY A 89 11.43 -5.31 -13.03
N SER A 90 11.99 -4.11 -13.25
CA SER A 90 13.09 -3.59 -12.44
C SER A 90 12.70 -3.40 -10.99
N SER A 91 13.67 -3.45 -10.10
CA SER A 91 13.48 -3.28 -8.66
C SER A 91 13.88 -1.90 -8.19
N LEU A 92 13.22 -1.41 -7.15
CA LEU A 92 13.46 -0.14 -6.51
C LEU A 92 13.68 -0.37 -5.01
N SER A 93 14.79 0.09 -4.46
CA SER A 93 15.04 0.14 -3.03
C SER A 93 15.52 1.52 -2.61
N GLY A 94 15.17 2.00 -1.42
CA GLY A 94 15.79 3.23 -0.94
C GLY A 94 15.08 3.96 0.19
N LYS A 95 15.61 5.14 0.48
CA LYS A 95 15.10 6.04 1.52
C LYS A 95 14.77 7.40 0.92
N ILE A 96 13.61 7.94 1.29
CA ILE A 96 13.17 9.29 0.95
C ILE A 96 12.86 10.01 2.26
N ALA A 97 13.73 10.92 2.70
CA ALA A 97 13.50 11.58 3.99
C ALA A 97 12.33 12.57 3.91
N PHE A 98 12.27 13.42 2.89
CA PHE A 98 11.21 14.43 2.74
C PHE A 98 10.72 14.53 1.30
N GLY A 99 9.62 13.86 0.96
CA GLY A 99 9.00 14.04 -0.36
C GLY A 99 8.18 12.85 -0.81
N ALA A 100 7.95 12.78 -2.12
CA ALA A 100 7.01 11.83 -2.69
C ALA A 100 7.71 10.82 -3.62
N LEU A 101 7.22 9.58 -3.58
CA LEU A 101 7.48 8.57 -4.59
C LEU A 101 6.24 8.41 -5.44
N ASP A 102 6.39 8.44 -6.76
CA ASP A 102 5.37 8.00 -7.70
C ASP A 102 5.98 6.99 -8.67
N THR A 103 5.31 5.84 -8.85
CA THR A 103 5.76 4.82 -9.79
C THR A 103 4.66 4.47 -10.79
N GLU A 104 5.05 4.38 -12.05
CA GLU A 104 4.23 3.97 -13.18
C GLU A 104 4.76 2.67 -13.79
N GLY A 105 3.86 1.88 -14.37
CA GLY A 105 4.18 0.55 -14.89
C GLY A 105 4.35 -0.52 -13.81
N ALA A 106 4.82 -1.69 -14.24
CA ALA A 106 5.03 -2.84 -13.38
C ALA A 106 6.50 -2.96 -12.96
N LEU A 107 6.73 -2.83 -11.65
CA LEU A 107 8.03 -3.07 -11.02
C LEU A 107 8.09 -4.49 -10.47
N GLY A 108 9.29 -5.06 -10.38
CA GLY A 108 9.51 -6.35 -9.74
C GLY A 108 9.35 -6.23 -8.22
N ALA A 109 10.34 -5.64 -7.55
CA ALA A 109 10.29 -5.38 -6.13
C ALA A 109 10.38 -3.87 -5.82
N VAL A 110 9.60 -3.38 -4.87
CA VAL A 110 9.70 -2.03 -4.33
C VAL A 110 9.91 -2.11 -2.83
N ASP A 111 11.04 -1.62 -2.32
CA ASP A 111 11.39 -1.56 -0.90
C ASP A 111 11.82 -0.15 -0.49
N VAL A 112 10.88 0.65 -0.01
CA VAL A 112 11.11 2.08 0.25
C VAL A 112 10.72 2.48 1.66
N THR A 113 11.59 3.26 2.30
CA THR A 113 11.28 3.95 3.56
C THR A 113 11.12 5.44 3.33
N LEU A 114 9.97 5.98 3.72
CA LEU A 114 9.67 7.41 3.70
C LEU A 114 9.58 7.95 5.13
N SER A 115 10.36 8.98 5.46
CA SER A 115 10.22 9.64 6.77
C SER A 115 9.03 10.61 6.75
N ALA A 116 8.95 11.48 5.74
CA ALA A 116 7.84 12.39 5.53
C ALA A 116 7.47 12.50 4.05
N GLY A 117 6.22 12.22 3.71
CA GLY A 117 5.63 12.34 2.39
C GLY A 117 5.01 11.05 1.87
N ASN A 118 4.41 11.11 0.69
CA ASN A 118 3.49 10.10 0.19
C ASN A 118 4.18 9.13 -0.78
N ALA A 119 3.76 7.88 -0.77
CA ALA A 119 4.17 6.90 -1.77
C ALA A 119 2.96 6.52 -2.64
N ARG A 120 3.09 6.63 -3.95
CA ARG A 120 2.18 6.05 -4.93
C ARG A 120 2.95 4.99 -5.71
N VAL A 121 2.44 3.77 -5.70
CA VAL A 121 3.02 2.65 -6.45
C VAL A 121 1.97 2.06 -7.38
N GLY A 122 2.22 2.10 -8.69
CA GLY A 122 1.31 1.60 -9.71
C GLY A 122 1.07 0.09 -9.62
N ALA A 123 2.08 -0.71 -9.92
CA ALA A 123 2.05 -2.16 -9.77
C ALA A 123 3.42 -2.71 -9.34
N ALA A 124 3.41 -3.72 -8.47
CA ALA A 124 4.62 -4.41 -8.03
C ALA A 124 4.37 -5.90 -7.79
N ASP A 125 5.38 -6.74 -8.05
CA ASP A 125 5.33 -8.16 -7.65
C ASP A 125 5.62 -8.33 -6.16
N ARG A 126 6.53 -7.53 -5.59
CA ARG A 126 6.78 -7.43 -4.15
C ARG A 126 6.76 -5.98 -3.70
N LEU A 127 6.10 -5.69 -2.58
CA LEU A 127 5.97 -4.33 -2.07
C LEU A 127 6.26 -4.24 -0.56
N THR A 128 7.36 -3.60 -0.20
CA THR A 128 7.70 -3.21 1.17
C THR A 128 7.72 -1.69 1.25
N VAL A 129 6.83 -1.07 2.02
CA VAL A 129 6.83 0.39 2.21
C VAL A 129 6.66 0.75 3.67
N ASN A 130 7.60 1.54 4.19
CA ASN A 130 7.56 2.09 5.54
C ASN A 130 7.41 3.60 5.48
N ALA A 131 6.22 4.14 5.75
CA ALA A 131 5.94 5.57 5.81
C ALA A 131 5.76 6.03 7.27
N SER A 132 6.59 6.95 7.74
CA SER A 132 6.46 7.50 9.09
C SER A 132 5.39 8.60 9.15
N ALA A 133 5.47 9.59 8.27
CA ALA A 133 4.46 10.65 8.15
C ALA A 133 4.05 10.83 6.68
N GLY A 134 2.98 10.16 6.25
CA GLY A 134 2.49 10.21 4.89
C GLY A 134 1.61 9.03 4.54
N SER A 135 0.90 9.16 3.43
CA SER A 135 -0.04 8.15 2.95
C SER A 135 0.61 7.23 1.91
N ILE A 136 0.17 5.98 1.89
CA ILE A 136 0.60 4.98 0.91
C ILE A 136 -0.58 4.66 0.00
N VAL A 137 -0.38 4.79 -1.31
CA VAL A 137 -1.32 4.37 -2.35
C VAL A 137 -0.67 3.31 -3.20
N ALA A 138 -1.22 2.10 -3.21
CA ALA A 138 -0.77 1.04 -4.09
C ALA A 138 -1.88 0.65 -5.07
N GLY A 139 -1.52 0.41 -6.31
CA GLY A 139 -2.44 -0.11 -7.29
C GLY A 139 -2.62 -1.61 -7.14
N ARG A 140 -1.78 -2.39 -7.82
CA ARG A 140 -1.84 -3.86 -7.80
C ARG A 140 -0.59 -4.44 -7.16
N VAL A 141 -0.75 -5.33 -6.20
CA VAL A 141 0.35 -6.11 -5.64
C VAL A 141 0.12 -7.59 -5.95
N ALA A 142 0.97 -8.15 -6.81
CA ALA A 142 0.79 -9.52 -7.30
C ALA A 142 1.30 -10.59 -6.32
N GLY A 143 2.37 -10.29 -5.58
CA GLY A 143 3.00 -11.18 -4.60
C GLY A 143 3.02 -10.58 -3.19
N PRO A 144 4.09 -10.83 -2.40
CA PRO A 144 4.09 -10.47 -0.99
C PRO A 144 4.19 -8.96 -0.75
N ALA A 145 3.42 -8.46 0.22
CA ALA A 145 3.41 -7.06 0.63
C ALA A 145 3.60 -6.87 2.15
N GLU A 146 4.45 -5.93 2.54
CA GLU A 146 4.54 -5.42 3.91
C GLU A 146 4.48 -3.89 3.91
N LEU A 147 3.39 -3.35 4.46
CA LEU A 147 3.11 -1.91 4.45
C LEU A 147 2.97 -1.42 5.89
N LYS A 148 3.76 -0.40 6.24
CA LYS A 148 3.68 0.25 7.55
C LYS A 148 3.46 1.74 7.37
N ALA A 149 2.38 2.25 7.93
CA ALA A 149 2.07 3.68 8.00
C ALA A 149 1.91 4.09 9.47
N SER A 150 2.74 5.01 9.96
CA SER A 150 2.63 5.50 11.35
C SER A 150 1.64 6.67 11.46
N ALA A 151 1.73 7.65 10.57
CA ALA A 151 0.80 8.77 10.49
C ALA A 151 0.40 9.01 9.03
N GLY A 152 -0.73 8.44 8.62
CA GLY A 152 -1.26 8.57 7.26
C GLY A 152 -2.16 7.39 6.86
N SER A 153 -2.85 7.54 5.74
CA SER A 153 -3.80 6.52 5.28
C SER A 153 -3.13 5.53 4.32
N VAL A 154 -3.63 4.31 4.28
CA VAL A 154 -3.21 3.29 3.32
C VAL A 154 -4.38 2.99 2.39
N ARG A 155 -4.17 3.13 1.09
CA ARG A 155 -5.17 2.79 0.06
C ARG A 155 -4.57 1.81 -0.93
N ILE A 156 -5.19 0.66 -1.11
CA ILE A 156 -4.76 -0.35 -2.07
C ILE A 156 -5.93 -0.73 -2.98
N ARG A 157 -5.68 -0.84 -4.28
CA ARG A 157 -6.74 -1.27 -5.22
C ARG A 157 -6.90 -2.79 -5.20
N GLU A 158 -5.81 -3.53 -5.34
CA GLU A 158 -5.84 -4.99 -5.47
C GLU A 158 -4.65 -5.66 -4.77
N ILE A 159 -4.96 -6.64 -3.93
CA ILE A 159 -4.00 -7.57 -3.32
C ILE A 159 -4.30 -8.97 -3.86
N ALA A 160 -3.38 -9.50 -4.66
CA ALA A 160 -3.46 -10.86 -5.19
C ALA A 160 -2.59 -11.86 -4.42
N GLY A 161 -1.49 -11.40 -3.82
CA GLY A 161 -0.61 -12.21 -2.97
C GLY A 161 -0.90 -12.08 -1.47
N ASP A 162 0.08 -12.43 -0.65
CA ASP A 162 0.01 -12.31 0.80
C ASP A 162 0.47 -10.90 1.26
N ALA A 163 -0.40 -10.16 1.92
CA ALA A 163 -0.12 -8.80 2.37
C ALA A 163 -0.31 -8.62 3.88
N THR A 164 0.60 -7.89 4.50
CA THR A 164 0.46 -7.37 5.87
C THR A 164 0.47 -5.85 5.86
N ILE A 165 -0.55 -5.23 6.45
CA ILE A 165 -0.66 -3.78 6.60
C ILE A 165 -0.70 -3.45 8.09
N ARG A 166 0.19 -2.56 8.53
CA ARG A 166 0.20 -1.98 9.88
C ARG A 166 -0.01 -0.48 9.78
N SER A 167 -1.15 -0.01 10.27
CA SER A 167 -1.47 1.42 10.33
C SER A 167 -1.65 1.84 11.78
N ALA A 168 -0.83 2.75 12.28
CA ALA A 168 -1.02 3.28 13.63
C ALA A 168 -2.14 4.34 13.65
N ASN A 169 -2.09 5.30 12.73
CA ASN A 169 -3.07 6.36 12.63
C ASN A 169 -3.45 6.58 11.17
N GLY A 170 -4.74 6.53 10.88
CA GLY A 170 -5.27 6.77 9.55
C GLY A 170 -6.12 5.61 9.04
N HIS A 171 -6.89 5.90 7.99
CA HIS A 171 -7.82 4.93 7.42
C HIS A 171 -7.09 3.94 6.51
N THR A 172 -7.51 2.66 6.55
CA THR A 172 -7.05 1.65 5.59
C THR A 172 -8.19 1.27 4.66
N THR A 173 -8.03 1.51 3.37
CA THR A 173 -8.98 1.05 2.35
C THR A 173 -8.30 0.04 1.42
N VAL A 174 -8.91 -1.14 1.24
CA VAL A 174 -8.49 -2.10 0.21
C VAL A 174 -9.68 -2.45 -0.68
N SER A 175 -9.60 -2.19 -1.99
CA SER A 175 -10.75 -2.41 -2.86
C SER A 175 -11.01 -3.88 -3.15
N VAL A 176 -9.98 -4.67 -3.46
CA VAL A 176 -10.12 -6.10 -3.79
C VAL A 176 -9.00 -6.91 -3.13
N VAL A 177 -9.38 -8.04 -2.52
CA VAL A 177 -8.47 -9.05 -1.97
C VAL A 177 -8.81 -10.39 -2.59
N THR A 178 -7.88 -10.98 -3.34
CA THR A 178 -7.98 -12.35 -3.87
C THR A 178 -6.96 -13.30 -3.22
N GLY A 179 -5.90 -12.76 -2.63
CA GLY A 179 -4.93 -13.51 -1.83
C GLY A 179 -5.27 -13.52 -0.34
N SER A 180 -4.23 -13.37 0.49
CA SER A 180 -4.36 -13.25 1.95
C SER A 180 -4.01 -11.84 2.41
N LEU A 181 -4.86 -11.21 3.21
CA LEU A 181 -4.61 -9.88 3.76
C LEU A 181 -4.72 -9.91 5.29
N THR A 182 -3.68 -9.45 5.97
CA THR A 182 -3.71 -9.13 7.41
C THR A 182 -3.58 -7.63 7.60
N VAL A 183 -4.56 -7.00 8.25
CA VAL A 183 -4.54 -5.57 8.59
C VAL A 183 -4.55 -5.42 10.11
N SER A 184 -3.61 -4.63 10.63
CA SER A 184 -3.56 -4.23 12.03
C SER A 184 -3.57 -2.70 12.14
N GLY A 185 -4.72 -2.17 12.55
CA GLY A 185 -4.96 -0.76 12.87
C GLY A 185 -4.83 -0.48 14.38
N ALA A 186 -4.48 0.75 14.75
CA ALA A 186 -4.67 1.23 16.12
C ALA A 186 -5.77 2.29 16.23
N HIS A 187 -5.70 3.35 15.42
CA HIS A 187 -6.68 4.43 15.35
C HIS A 187 -7.08 4.72 13.91
N GLY A 188 -8.21 4.18 13.49
CA GLY A 188 -8.74 4.37 12.15
C GLY A 188 -9.63 3.22 11.71
N ASP A 189 -10.52 3.53 10.79
CA ASP A 189 -11.41 2.54 10.19
C ASP A 189 -10.63 1.65 9.22
N ILE A 190 -11.12 0.43 9.02
CA ILE A 190 -10.65 -0.49 7.99
C ILE A 190 -11.83 -0.78 7.08
N ILE A 191 -11.73 -0.40 5.80
CA ILE A 191 -12.74 -0.68 4.79
C ILE A 191 -12.13 -1.60 3.74
N VAL A 192 -12.77 -2.75 3.51
CA VAL A 192 -12.43 -3.66 2.42
C VAL A 192 -13.63 -3.78 1.49
N GLY A 193 -13.43 -3.58 0.20
CA GLY A 193 -14.50 -3.66 -0.79
C GLY A 193 -14.93 -5.12 -1.02
N ARG A 194 -14.12 -5.87 -1.75
CA ARG A 194 -14.40 -7.27 -2.12
C ARG A 194 -13.32 -8.19 -1.56
N VAL A 195 -13.75 -9.29 -0.95
CA VAL A 195 -12.88 -10.37 -0.46
C VAL A 195 -13.29 -11.68 -1.10
N ALA A 196 -12.36 -12.27 -1.85
CA ALA A 196 -12.45 -13.60 -2.45
C ALA A 196 -11.17 -14.39 -2.10
N GLY A 197 -10.93 -14.57 -0.80
CA GLY A 197 -9.65 -15.03 -0.26
C GLY A 197 -9.64 -15.03 1.28
N SER A 198 -8.50 -14.74 1.89
CA SER A 198 -8.38 -14.67 3.36
C SER A 198 -8.20 -13.23 3.83
N LEU A 199 -9.01 -12.80 4.81
CA LEU A 199 -8.89 -11.49 5.45
C LEU A 199 -8.86 -11.63 6.96
N VAL A 200 -7.83 -11.07 7.58
CA VAL A 200 -7.77 -10.83 9.03
C VAL A 200 -7.63 -9.34 9.25
N ALA A 201 -8.66 -8.67 9.75
CA ALA A 201 -8.62 -7.24 10.05
C ALA A 201 -8.84 -6.99 11.54
N LYS A 202 -7.87 -6.32 12.17
CA LYS A 202 -7.92 -5.95 13.59
C LYS A 202 -7.72 -4.45 13.74
N THR A 203 -8.54 -3.79 14.55
CA THR A 203 -8.28 -2.41 15.00
C THR A 203 -8.57 -2.26 16.49
N SER A 204 -7.93 -1.31 17.17
CA SER A 204 -8.23 -1.00 18.58
C SER A 204 -9.38 0.00 18.67
N TYR A 205 -9.33 1.05 17.85
CA TYR A 205 -10.32 2.12 17.79
C TYR A 205 -10.66 2.39 16.33
N GLY A 206 -11.86 2.03 15.93
CA GLY A 206 -12.34 2.20 14.57
C GLY A 206 -13.33 1.12 14.18
N ASN A 207 -14.09 1.42 13.13
CA ASN A 207 -15.01 0.49 12.52
C ASN A 207 -14.27 -0.41 11.53
N VAL A 208 -14.75 -1.64 11.41
CA VAL A 208 -14.26 -2.59 10.41
C VAL A 208 -15.40 -2.94 9.48
N ARG A 209 -15.27 -2.61 8.20
CA ARG A 209 -16.32 -2.80 7.21
C ARG A 209 -15.80 -3.61 6.02
N VAL A 210 -16.50 -4.68 5.69
CA VAL A 210 -16.30 -5.47 4.46
C VAL A 210 -17.56 -5.34 3.62
N GLU A 211 -17.48 -4.77 2.41
CA GLU A 211 -18.67 -4.57 1.57
C GLU A 211 -19.18 -5.88 0.99
N ASN A 212 -18.29 -6.75 0.52
CA ASN A 212 -18.62 -8.02 -0.12
C ASN A 212 -17.62 -9.11 0.31
N ALA A 213 -18.07 -10.02 1.15
CA ALA A 213 -17.37 -11.26 1.48
C ALA A 213 -17.89 -12.39 0.57
N GLU A 214 -17.22 -12.64 -0.54
CA GLU A 214 -17.69 -13.58 -1.57
C GLU A 214 -17.28 -15.03 -1.30
N SER A 215 -16.02 -15.23 -0.88
CA SER A 215 -15.49 -16.56 -0.59
C SER A 215 -14.28 -16.50 0.35
N GLY A 216 -14.00 -17.64 1.00
CA GLY A 216 -12.83 -17.82 1.86
C GLY A 216 -13.12 -17.48 3.32
N SER A 217 -12.14 -16.94 4.05
CA SER A 217 -12.28 -16.66 5.49
C SER A 217 -12.10 -15.18 5.79
N VAL A 218 -12.99 -14.63 6.61
CA VAL A 218 -13.03 -13.23 7.00
C VAL A 218 -13.11 -13.14 8.52
N ARG A 219 -12.01 -12.75 9.14
CA ARG A 219 -11.90 -12.54 10.60
C ARG A 219 -11.74 -11.05 10.89
N LEU A 220 -12.75 -10.46 11.53
CA LEU A 220 -12.81 -9.04 11.85
C LEU A 220 -12.86 -8.85 13.36
N THR A 221 -12.02 -7.96 13.89
CA THR A 221 -11.98 -7.69 15.33
C THR A 221 -11.76 -6.21 15.60
N THR A 222 -12.59 -5.63 16.45
CA THR A 222 -12.37 -4.28 16.99
C THR A 222 -12.60 -4.23 18.50
N SER A 223 -11.83 -3.43 19.23
CA SER A 223 -12.11 -3.23 20.67
C SER A 223 -13.20 -2.18 20.88
N TYR A 224 -13.14 -1.09 20.12
CA TYR A 224 -14.10 0.01 20.14
C TYR A 224 -14.47 0.41 18.72
N GLY A 225 -15.71 0.12 18.34
CA GLY A 225 -16.23 0.36 17.00
C GLY A 225 -17.19 -0.74 16.58
N SER A 226 -17.89 -0.51 15.48
CA SER A 226 -18.80 -1.48 14.91
C SER A 226 -18.12 -2.32 13.84
N VAL A 227 -18.58 -3.55 13.67
CA VAL A 227 -18.16 -4.43 12.59
C VAL A 227 -19.33 -4.61 11.63
N GLU A 228 -19.08 -4.42 10.34
CA GLU A 228 -20.09 -4.56 9.30
C GLU A 228 -19.59 -5.47 8.18
N VAL A 229 -20.39 -6.46 7.81
CA VAL A 229 -20.05 -7.40 6.74
C VAL A 229 -21.22 -7.56 5.77
N GLY A 230 -20.96 -7.30 4.50
CA GLY A 230 -21.88 -7.63 3.42
C GLY A 230 -21.60 -9.02 2.85
N VAL A 231 -22.64 -9.83 2.71
CA VAL A 231 -22.58 -11.17 2.08
C VAL A 231 -23.43 -11.16 0.81
N PRO A 232 -22.82 -11.28 -0.38
CA PRO A 232 -23.55 -11.24 -1.65
C PRO A 232 -24.47 -12.45 -1.82
N GLU A 233 -25.45 -12.32 -2.72
CA GLU A 233 -26.33 -13.44 -3.09
C GLU A 233 -25.53 -14.57 -3.76
N GLY A 234 -25.95 -15.82 -3.54
CA GLY A 234 -25.20 -17.00 -4.00
C GLY A 234 -23.99 -17.38 -3.14
N THR A 235 -23.70 -16.62 -2.08
CA THR A 235 -22.69 -17.00 -1.07
C THR A 235 -23.35 -17.60 0.18
N ALA A 236 -22.98 -18.84 0.50
CA ALA A 236 -23.33 -19.48 1.77
C ALA A 236 -22.35 -19.02 2.87
N ALA A 237 -22.85 -18.30 3.87
CA ALA A 237 -22.02 -17.74 4.93
C ALA A 237 -22.15 -18.52 6.24
N LEU A 238 -21.03 -19.01 6.76
CA LEU A 238 -20.93 -19.50 8.14
C LEU A 238 -20.61 -18.32 9.04
N LEU A 239 -21.48 -18.02 10.01
CA LEU A 239 -21.38 -16.83 10.85
C LEU A 239 -21.03 -17.19 12.30
N ASP A 240 -19.95 -16.60 12.81
CA ASP A 240 -19.61 -16.55 14.24
C ASP A 240 -19.51 -15.07 14.65
N LEU A 241 -20.53 -14.56 15.33
CA LEU A 241 -20.70 -13.14 15.63
C LEU A 241 -20.72 -12.92 17.14
N GLN A 242 -19.88 -11.99 17.61
CA GLN A 242 -19.74 -11.69 19.03
C GLN A 242 -19.69 -10.18 19.27
N SER A 243 -20.48 -9.70 20.24
CA SER A 243 -20.33 -8.36 20.80
C SER A 243 -20.39 -8.46 22.32
N LYS A 244 -19.40 -7.89 23.02
CA LYS A 244 -19.44 -7.84 24.50
C LYS A 244 -20.41 -6.77 25.00
N SER A 245 -20.48 -5.63 24.31
CA SER A 245 -21.36 -4.51 24.66
C SER A 245 -21.86 -3.83 23.38
N GLY A 246 -23.03 -4.26 22.91
CA GLY A 246 -23.70 -3.77 21.71
C GLY A 246 -24.70 -4.80 21.18
N ALA A 247 -25.27 -4.54 20.00
CA ALA A 247 -26.24 -5.43 19.37
C ALA A 247 -25.61 -6.23 18.22
N ILE A 248 -26.06 -7.48 18.06
CA ILE A 248 -25.78 -8.27 16.87
C ILE A 248 -27.04 -8.22 15.98
N ARG A 249 -26.87 -7.80 14.73
CA ARG A 249 -27.95 -7.71 13.74
C ARG A 249 -27.58 -8.53 12.51
N ASN A 250 -28.22 -9.68 12.35
CA ASN A 250 -28.15 -10.45 11.12
C ASN A 250 -29.38 -10.14 10.26
N ARG A 251 -29.15 -9.58 9.06
CA ARG A 251 -30.18 -9.28 8.06
C ARG A 251 -30.18 -10.27 6.89
N LEU A 252 -29.41 -11.36 6.98
CA LEU A 252 -29.44 -12.43 5.98
C LEU A 252 -30.62 -13.36 6.22
N GLN A 253 -31.18 -13.88 5.14
CA GLN A 253 -32.17 -14.96 5.23
C GLN A 253 -31.45 -16.28 5.53
N PRO A 254 -31.94 -17.10 6.48
CA PRO A 254 -31.40 -18.43 6.71
C PRO A 254 -31.51 -19.28 5.44
N VAL A 255 -30.43 -19.96 5.07
CA VAL A 255 -30.38 -20.96 3.99
C VAL A 255 -29.97 -22.30 4.58
N ALA A 256 -30.42 -23.41 3.99
CA ALA A 256 -30.23 -24.76 4.54
C ALA A 256 -28.77 -25.28 4.44
N GLY A 257 -27.82 -24.43 4.04
CA GLY A 257 -26.45 -24.78 3.72
C GLY A 257 -26.15 -24.52 2.24
N PRO A 258 -24.88 -24.65 1.81
CA PRO A 258 -24.52 -24.50 0.41
C PRO A 258 -25.24 -25.56 -0.44
N VAL A 259 -25.91 -25.14 -1.51
CA VAL A 259 -26.55 -26.04 -2.47
C VAL A 259 -25.69 -26.09 -3.74
N GLY A 260 -25.01 -27.21 -4.00
CA GLY A 260 -24.16 -27.36 -5.21
C GLY A 260 -22.84 -26.59 -5.13
N ASP A 261 -22.50 -25.85 -6.18
CA ASP A 261 -21.23 -25.12 -6.35
C ASP A 261 -21.25 -23.68 -5.77
N GLU A 262 -22.13 -23.40 -4.80
CA GLU A 262 -22.21 -22.07 -4.17
C GLU A 262 -20.90 -21.69 -3.46
N SER A 263 -20.51 -20.42 -3.59
CA SER A 263 -19.31 -19.92 -2.90
C SER A 263 -19.55 -19.91 -1.39
N THR A 264 -18.58 -20.40 -0.62
CA THR A 264 -18.67 -20.43 0.85
C THR A 264 -17.77 -19.37 1.46
N ALA A 265 -18.30 -18.61 2.43
CA ALA A 265 -17.56 -17.63 3.21
C ALA A 265 -17.68 -17.92 4.72
N GLU A 266 -16.55 -18.06 5.39
CA GLU A 266 -16.49 -18.17 6.85
C GLU A 266 -16.25 -16.79 7.45
N ILE A 267 -17.21 -16.29 8.23
CA ILE A 267 -17.16 -14.94 8.80
C ILE A 267 -17.14 -15.03 10.31
N HIS A 268 -16.01 -14.63 10.90
CA HIS A 268 -15.86 -14.41 12.32
C HIS A 268 -15.76 -12.91 12.59
N ALA A 269 -16.74 -12.33 13.27
CA ALA A 269 -16.79 -10.90 13.60
C ALA A 269 -16.95 -10.70 15.10
N SER A 270 -16.01 -9.98 15.72
CA SER A 270 -16.00 -9.73 17.15
C SER A 270 -15.77 -8.25 17.47
N THR A 271 -16.57 -7.69 18.38
CA THR A 271 -16.35 -6.35 18.95
C THR A 271 -16.44 -6.33 20.47
N GLY A 272 -15.60 -5.51 21.11
CA GLY A 272 -15.70 -5.21 22.54
C GLY A 272 -16.86 -4.26 22.85
N TYR A 273 -16.88 -3.12 22.18
CA TYR A 273 -17.90 -2.08 22.33
C TYR A 273 -18.36 -1.60 20.95
N GLY A 274 -19.59 -1.93 20.60
CA GLY A 274 -20.19 -1.60 19.30
C GLY A 274 -21.07 -2.72 18.76
N ASP A 275 -21.66 -2.47 17.61
CA ASP A 275 -22.57 -3.41 16.98
C ASP A 275 -21.83 -4.32 15.99
N VAL A 276 -22.36 -5.53 15.80
CA VAL A 276 -21.97 -6.41 14.69
C VAL A 276 -23.16 -6.53 13.76
N ILE A 277 -22.98 -6.09 12.51
CA ILE A 277 -24.05 -6.04 11.50
C ILE A 277 -23.62 -6.92 10.33
N VAL A 278 -24.47 -7.90 9.99
CA VAL A 278 -24.34 -8.68 8.76
C VAL A 278 -25.53 -8.35 7.87
N ARG A 279 -25.27 -7.99 6.62
CA ARG A 279 -26.31 -7.58 5.66
C ARG A 279 -26.04 -8.10 4.26
N ARG A 280 -27.03 -7.93 3.38
CA ARG A 280 -26.77 -7.95 1.95
C ARG A 280 -26.05 -6.65 1.53
N PRO A 281 -25.10 -6.72 0.58
CA PRO A 281 -24.56 -5.53 -0.08
C PRO A 281 -25.72 -4.69 -0.63
N GLU A 282 -25.69 -3.37 -0.44
CA GLU A 282 -26.60 -2.51 -1.22
C GLU A 282 -26.06 -2.49 -2.65
N PRO A 283 -26.93 -2.62 -3.68
CA PRO A 283 -26.47 -2.46 -5.05
C PRO A 283 -25.88 -1.07 -5.22
N PHE A 284 -24.62 -1.00 -5.67
CA PHE A 284 -24.01 0.25 -6.09
C PHE A 284 -24.79 0.73 -7.32
N ILE A 285 -25.76 1.62 -7.12
CA ILE A 285 -26.43 2.29 -8.24
C ILE A 285 -25.36 3.18 -8.86
N ALA A 286 -24.87 2.78 -10.03
CA ALA A 286 -23.92 3.53 -10.84
C ALA A 286 -24.51 4.86 -11.33
#